data_AF-A0A947KQF0-F1
#
_entry.id   AF-A0A947KQF0-F1
#
_cell.length_a   1.000
_cell.length_b   1.000
_cell.length_c   1.000
_cell.angle_alpha   90.00
_cell.angle_beta   90.00
_cell.angle_gamma   90.00
#
_symmetry.space_group_name_H-M   'P 1'
#
loop_
_entity.id
_entity.type
_entity.pdbx_description
1 polymer ?
#
loop_
_entity_poly.entity_id
_entity_poly.type
_entity_poly.pdbx_seq_one_letter_code
_entity_poly.pdbx_strand_id
1 'polypeptide(L)'
;MKKLFSLLFLVLLLPLVLLSQPVNKKQLLSPQDTLKVMESIQKYAITFGEGKNEIHTFVDPYCELSQRYMAFIFNKKERMFSKYTFHFYLLELRGKDSSDIITTILSSEFKEISLKSVMINHEDLEDEESMESQEAVESIKKAAQKIGVFKRPYILINGKVK
;
A
#
# COMPACT_ATOMS: atom_id res chain seq x y z
N MET A 1 -17.40 53.74 16.45
CA MET A 1 -17.56 52.73 15.37
C MET A 1 -16.38 51.75 15.21
N LYS A 2 -15.32 51.78 16.02
CA LYS A 2 -14.17 50.84 15.89
C LYS A 2 -14.24 49.57 16.76
N LYS A 3 -15.20 49.46 17.69
CA LYS A 3 -15.33 48.30 18.59
C LYS A 3 -16.27 47.20 18.10
N LEU A 4 -17.06 47.44 17.04
CA LEU A 4 -18.03 46.48 16.52
C LEU A 4 -17.42 45.52 15.48
N PHE A 5 -16.32 45.90 14.83
CA PHE A 5 -15.63 45.07 13.83
C PHE A 5 -14.77 43.96 14.45
N SER A 6 -14.38 44.08 15.73
CA SER A 6 -13.51 43.09 16.38
C SER A 6 -14.26 41.82 16.81
N LEU A 7 -15.59 41.88 17.00
CA LEU A 7 -16.37 40.73 17.45
C LEU A 7 -16.75 39.79 16.30
N LEU A 8 -16.89 40.33 15.07
CA LEU A 8 -17.32 39.56 13.90
C LEU A 8 -16.22 38.59 13.40
N PHE A 9 -14.94 38.93 13.61
CA PHE A 9 -13.82 38.10 13.19
C PHE A 9 -13.61 36.87 14.09
N LEU A 10 -14.04 36.93 15.36
CA LEU A 10 -13.91 35.82 16.29
C LEU A 10 -14.96 34.71 16.05
N VAL A 11 -16.14 35.09 15.56
CA VAL A 11 -17.24 34.15 15.28
C VAL A 11 -16.99 33.36 13.98
N LEU A 12 -16.22 33.90 13.03
CA LEU A 12 -15.87 33.25 11.76
C LEU A 12 -14.71 32.25 11.86
N LEU A 13 -13.93 32.26 12.95
CA LEU A 13 -12.80 31.34 13.15
C LEU A 13 -13.17 30.06 13.93
N LEU A 14 -14.30 30.03 14.64
CA LEU A 14 -14.74 28.83 15.37
C LEU A 14 -15.10 27.61 14.50
N PRO A 15 -15.66 27.71 13.27
CA PRO A 15 -16.02 26.51 12.51
C PRO A 15 -14.82 25.81 11.85
N LEU A 16 -13.62 26.44 11.78
CA LEU A 16 -12.44 25.76 11.20
C LEU A 16 -11.81 24.73 12.14
N VAL A 17 -11.92 24.90 13.46
CA VAL A 17 -11.31 23.98 14.44
C VAL A 17 -12.08 22.66 14.54
N LEU A 18 -13.35 22.62 14.16
CA LEU A 18 -14.16 21.40 14.20
C LEU A 18 -13.92 20.44 13.01
N LEU A 19 -13.25 20.89 11.95
CA LEU A 19 -12.93 20.07 10.77
C LEU A 19 -11.58 19.35 10.85
N SER A 20 -10.80 19.57 11.91
CA SER A 20 -9.48 18.96 12.11
C SER A 20 -9.51 17.84 13.16
N GLN A 21 -10.56 17.01 13.15
CA GLN A 21 -10.45 15.68 13.76
C GLN A 21 -9.36 14.92 12.98
N PRO A 22 -8.27 14.45 13.61
CA PRO A 22 -7.33 13.56 12.93
C PRO A 22 -8.16 12.36 12.48
N VAL A 23 -8.28 12.17 11.16
CA VAL A 23 -8.94 10.99 10.63
C VAL A 23 -8.04 9.82 11.01
N ASN A 24 -8.29 9.27 12.19
CA ASN A 24 -7.65 8.09 12.70
C ASN A 24 -8.27 6.96 11.88
N LYS A 25 -7.84 6.84 10.61
CA LYS A 25 -8.33 5.84 9.67
C LYS A 25 -7.87 4.49 10.20
N LYS A 26 -8.68 3.94 11.09
CA LYS A 26 -8.52 2.59 11.59
C LYS A 26 -8.85 1.64 10.45
N GLN A 27 -8.08 0.56 10.38
CA GLN A 27 -8.43 -0.64 9.66
C GLN A 27 -9.91 -0.99 9.88
N LEU A 28 -10.64 -1.31 8.81
CA LEU A 28 -12.10 -1.47 8.83
C LEU A 28 -12.55 -2.84 9.34
N LEU A 29 -11.66 -3.84 9.28
CA LEU A 29 -11.92 -5.21 9.70
C LEU A 29 -11.17 -5.58 10.96
N SER A 30 -11.67 -6.61 11.65
CA SER A 30 -10.91 -7.28 12.71
C SER A 30 -9.61 -7.89 12.15
N PRO A 31 -8.60 -8.15 12.98
CA PRO A 31 -7.39 -8.83 12.52
C PRO A 31 -7.67 -10.20 11.90
N GLN A 32 -8.60 -10.97 12.46
CA GLN A 32 -8.97 -12.30 11.98
C GLN A 32 -9.65 -12.23 10.62
N ASP A 33 -10.59 -11.31 10.43
CA ASP A 33 -11.26 -11.14 9.13
C ASP A 33 -10.32 -10.56 8.09
N THR A 34 -9.36 -9.74 8.51
CA THR A 34 -8.30 -9.24 7.63
C THR A 34 -7.43 -10.38 7.13
N LEU A 35 -7.04 -11.32 7.98
CA LEU A 35 -6.27 -12.50 7.55
C LEU A 35 -7.04 -13.33 6.52
N LYS A 36 -8.35 -13.56 6.71
CA LYS A 36 -9.19 -14.25 5.72
C LYS A 36 -9.22 -13.54 4.37
N VAL A 37 -9.29 -12.20 4.38
CA VAL A 37 -9.23 -11.41 3.15
C VAL A 37 -7.86 -11.53 2.49
N MET A 38 -6.77 -11.46 3.26
CA MET A 38 -5.41 -11.60 2.73
C MET A 38 -5.17 -12.98 2.12
N GLU A 39 -5.63 -14.05 2.77
CA GLU A 39 -5.54 -15.42 2.26
C GLU A 39 -6.21 -15.55 0.87
N SER A 40 -7.38 -14.92 0.69
CA SER A 40 -8.11 -14.98 -0.59
C SER A 40 -7.38 -14.33 -1.77
N ILE A 41 -6.43 -13.43 -1.51
CA ILE A 41 -5.64 -12.74 -2.54
C ILE A 41 -4.16 -13.14 -2.54
N GLN A 42 -3.73 -14.04 -1.65
CA GLN A 42 -2.31 -14.37 -1.45
C GLN A 42 -1.66 -14.92 -2.73
N LYS A 43 -2.42 -15.61 -3.58
CA LYS A 43 -1.95 -16.10 -4.89
C LYS A 43 -1.48 -14.97 -5.84
N TYR A 44 -1.93 -13.73 -5.63
CA TYR A 44 -1.53 -12.58 -6.44
C TYR A 44 -0.37 -11.78 -5.81
N ALA A 45 0.14 -12.22 -4.64
CA ALA A 45 1.25 -11.54 -3.99
C ALA A 45 2.59 -11.89 -4.65
N ILE A 46 3.46 -10.89 -4.81
CA ILE A 46 4.87 -11.13 -5.12
C ILE A 46 5.56 -11.46 -3.79
N THR A 47 6.06 -12.69 -3.66
CA THR A 47 6.50 -13.24 -2.38
C THR A 47 8.03 -13.29 -2.29
N PHE A 48 8.59 -12.90 -1.14
CA PHE A 48 10.04 -12.99 -0.89
C PHE A 48 10.34 -13.58 0.48
N GLY A 49 11.37 -14.42 0.52
CA GLY A 49 11.87 -15.05 1.74
C GLY A 49 11.13 -16.32 2.13
N GLU A 50 11.62 -16.95 3.19
CA GLU A 50 11.22 -18.30 3.62
C GLU A 50 11.02 -18.38 5.14
N GLY A 51 10.95 -17.22 5.80
CA GLY A 51 10.81 -17.14 7.24
C GLY A 51 9.39 -17.48 7.72
N LYS A 52 9.29 -18.00 8.95
CA LYS A 52 8.01 -18.43 9.54
C LYS A 52 7.01 -17.30 9.84
N ASN A 53 7.46 -16.05 9.81
CA ASN A 53 6.62 -14.90 10.15
C ASN A 53 6.16 -14.19 8.87
N GLU A 54 4.87 -14.21 8.58
CA GLU A 54 4.34 -13.56 7.38
C GLU A 54 4.13 -12.05 7.59
N ILE A 55 4.54 -11.26 6.60
CA ILE A 55 4.31 -9.82 6.53
C ILE A 55 3.60 -9.53 5.21
N HIS A 56 2.37 -9.05 5.29
CA HIS A 56 1.61 -8.64 4.12
C HIS A 56 1.73 -7.14 3.95
N THR A 57 2.11 -6.68 2.76
CA THR A 57 2.24 -5.24 2.50
C THR A 57 1.60 -4.83 1.20
N PHE A 58 0.71 -3.84 1.24
CA PHE A 58 0.28 -3.14 0.03
C PHE A 58 1.29 -2.05 -0.31
N VAL A 59 1.79 -2.06 -1.54
CA VAL A 59 2.78 -1.10 -2.03
C VAL A 59 2.35 -0.52 -3.37
N ASP A 60 2.81 0.70 -3.64
CA ASP A 60 2.65 1.35 -4.93
C ASP A 60 4.05 1.57 -5.52
N PRO A 61 4.32 1.15 -6.78
CA PRO A 61 5.64 1.29 -7.40
C PRO A 61 6.19 2.72 -7.49
N TYR A 62 5.32 3.74 -7.55
CA TYR A 62 5.66 5.16 -7.63
C TYR A 62 5.46 5.92 -6.31
N CYS A 63 5.15 5.22 -5.22
CA CYS A 63 5.16 5.79 -3.88
C CYS A 63 6.56 5.75 -3.27
N GLU A 64 7.17 6.92 -3.03
CA GLU A 64 8.52 7.04 -2.46
C GLU A 64 8.69 6.28 -1.12
N LEU A 65 7.67 6.29 -0.26
CA LEU A 65 7.72 5.55 1.01
C LEU A 65 7.71 4.04 0.78
N SER A 66 6.99 3.56 -0.24
CA SER A 66 6.98 2.15 -0.63
C SER A 66 8.32 1.74 -1.22
N GLN A 67 8.91 2.55 -2.10
CA GLN A 67 10.25 2.32 -2.67
C GLN A 67 11.33 2.28 -1.57
N ARG A 68 11.33 3.25 -0.65
CA ARG A 68 12.25 3.27 0.51
C ARG A 68 12.09 2.04 1.41
N TYR A 69 10.86 1.61 1.65
CA TYR A 69 10.56 0.41 2.42
C TYR A 69 11.11 -0.85 1.73
N MET A 70 10.91 -0.99 0.42
CA MET A 70 11.46 -2.08 -0.37
C MET A 70 12.99 -2.08 -0.34
N ALA A 71 13.62 -0.94 -0.62
CA ALA A 71 15.08 -0.81 -0.57
C ALA A 71 15.65 -1.21 0.82
N PHE A 72 15.00 -0.79 1.91
CA PHE A 72 15.40 -1.19 3.26
C PHE A 72 15.36 -2.70 3.48
N ILE A 73 14.30 -3.37 3.02
CA ILE A 73 14.15 -4.83 3.14
C ILE A 73 15.25 -5.54 2.35
N PHE A 74 15.46 -5.16 1.09
CA PHE A 74 16.44 -5.81 0.22
C PHE A 74 17.88 -5.56 0.64
N ASN A 75 18.19 -4.39 1.19
CA ASN A 75 19.51 -4.11 1.78
C ASN A 75 19.82 -5.00 2.99
N LYS A 76 18.79 -5.63 3.60
CA LYS A 76 18.93 -6.55 4.73
C LYS A 76 18.42 -7.95 4.40
N LYS A 77 18.40 -8.33 3.11
CA LYS A 77 17.73 -9.54 2.62
C LYS A 77 18.06 -10.80 3.42
N GLU A 78 19.33 -11.09 3.70
CA GLU A 78 19.73 -12.33 4.40
C GLU A 78 19.09 -12.42 5.79
N ARG A 79 19.12 -11.33 6.56
CA ARG A 79 18.53 -11.26 7.89
C ARG A 79 17.00 -11.21 7.87
N MET A 80 16.42 -10.50 6.90
CA MET A 80 14.97 -10.32 6.84
C MET A 80 14.28 -11.57 6.29
N PHE A 81 14.79 -12.14 5.20
CA PHE A 81 14.17 -13.27 4.49
C PHE A 81 14.36 -14.62 5.21
N SER A 82 15.34 -14.74 6.09
CA SER A 82 15.46 -15.90 6.99
C SER A 82 14.44 -15.88 8.14
N LYS A 83 13.89 -14.70 8.47
CA LYS A 83 12.97 -14.51 9.60
C LYS A 83 11.53 -14.29 9.19
N TYR A 84 11.33 -13.67 8.02
CA TYR A 84 10.04 -13.27 7.51
C TYR A 84 9.83 -13.76 6.08
N THR A 85 8.56 -14.03 5.76
CA THR A 85 8.07 -14.16 4.39
C THR A 85 7.24 -12.92 4.07
N PHE A 86 7.65 -12.16 3.06
CA PHE A 86 6.96 -10.94 2.65
C PHE A 86 6.02 -11.25 1.49
N HIS A 87 4.76 -10.83 1.60
CA HIS A 87 3.77 -10.86 0.53
C HIS A 87 3.48 -9.43 0.11
N PHE A 88 3.97 -9.02 -1.06
CA PHE A 88 3.72 -7.68 -1.61
C PHE A 88 2.53 -7.69 -2.55
N TYR A 89 1.58 -6.80 -2.30
CA TYR A 89 0.38 -6.59 -3.11
C TYR A 89 0.48 -5.22 -3.77
N LEU A 90 0.48 -5.21 -5.10
CA LEU A 90 0.58 -3.97 -5.85
C LEU A 90 -0.77 -3.26 -5.90
N LEU A 91 -0.80 -2.03 -5.38
CA LEU A 91 -2.01 -1.25 -5.25
C LEU A 91 -1.71 0.24 -5.41
N GLU A 92 -2.25 0.80 -6.48
CA GLU A 92 -2.17 2.22 -6.78
C GLU A 92 -2.66 3.09 -5.61
N LEU A 93 -1.88 4.13 -5.34
CA LEU A 93 -2.22 5.27 -4.50
C LEU A 93 -2.78 6.36 -5.42
N ARG A 94 -3.96 6.87 -5.06
CA ARG A 94 -4.65 7.91 -5.83
C ARG A 94 -3.71 9.07 -6.19
N GLY A 95 -3.61 9.37 -7.49
CA GLY A 95 -2.78 10.46 -8.04
C GLY A 95 -1.33 10.08 -8.31
N LYS A 96 -0.98 8.79 -8.27
CA LYS A 96 0.32 8.27 -8.71
C LYS A 96 0.33 7.72 -10.13
N ASP A 97 -0.84 7.44 -10.69
CA ASP A 97 -1.02 6.90 -12.05
C ASP A 97 -0.11 5.68 -12.30
N SER A 98 -0.11 4.76 -11.33
CA SER A 98 0.77 3.58 -11.32
C SER A 98 0.07 2.32 -11.86
N SER A 99 -1.14 2.43 -12.39
CA SER A 99 -1.93 1.28 -12.85
C SER A 99 -1.21 0.45 -13.92
N ASP A 100 -0.63 1.12 -14.92
CA ASP A 100 -0.01 0.46 -16.07
C ASP A 100 1.22 -0.32 -15.62
N ILE A 101 2.12 0.33 -14.87
CA ILE A 101 3.33 -0.33 -14.34
C ILE A 101 3.00 -1.47 -13.36
N ILE A 102 1.92 -1.35 -12.57
CA ILE A 102 1.45 -2.46 -11.72
C ILE A 102 1.04 -3.66 -12.57
N THR A 103 0.31 -3.41 -13.66
CA THR A 103 -0.16 -4.44 -14.57
C THR A 103 1.01 -5.12 -15.25
N THR A 104 1.98 -4.35 -15.77
CA THR A 104 3.24 -4.83 -16.35
C THR A 104 4.07 -5.67 -15.38
N ILE A 105 4.20 -5.27 -14.10
CA ILE A 105 4.91 -6.09 -13.11
C ILE A 105 4.16 -7.42 -12.87
N LEU A 106 2.83 -7.40 -12.81
CA LEU A 106 2.00 -8.59 -12.54
C LEU A 106 1.85 -9.52 -13.75
N SER A 107 1.96 -9.01 -14.97
CA SER A 107 1.93 -9.83 -16.20
C SER A 107 3.26 -10.55 -16.43
N SER A 108 4.38 -9.94 -16.01
CA SER A 108 5.72 -10.47 -16.20
C SER A 108 5.89 -11.91 -15.68
N GLU A 109 6.62 -12.73 -16.43
CA GLU A 109 7.08 -14.06 -15.97
C GLU A 109 8.01 -13.95 -14.75
N PHE A 110 8.80 -12.85 -14.69
CA PHE A 110 9.81 -12.61 -13.65
C PHE A 110 9.38 -11.50 -12.69
N LYS A 111 8.17 -11.59 -12.15
CA LYS A 111 7.53 -10.59 -11.25
C LYS A 111 8.47 -10.03 -10.18
N GLU A 112 9.28 -10.89 -9.55
CA GLU A 112 10.24 -10.48 -8.52
C GLU A 112 11.34 -9.55 -9.05
N ILE A 113 11.86 -9.84 -10.23
CA ILE A 113 12.90 -9.04 -10.88
C ILE A 113 12.28 -7.71 -11.31
N SER A 114 11.14 -7.76 -12.01
CA SER A 114 10.40 -6.60 -12.49
C SER A 114 10.04 -5.63 -11.35
N LEU A 115 9.55 -6.16 -10.22
CA LEU A 115 9.25 -5.36 -9.04
C LEU A 115 10.49 -4.63 -8.50
N LYS A 116 11.63 -5.31 -8.43
CA LYS A 116 12.88 -4.72 -7.94
C LYS A 116 13.43 -3.67 -8.90
N SER A 117 13.41 -3.96 -10.21
CA SER A 117 13.81 -3.02 -11.24
C SER A 117 13.04 -1.70 -11.12
N VAL A 118 11.72 -1.75 -10.99
CA VAL A 118 10.90 -0.54 -10.86
C VAL A 118 11.07 0.14 -9.50
N MET A 119 10.98 -0.61 -8.41
CA MET A 119 10.88 -0.01 -7.07
C MET A 119 12.22 0.34 -6.41
N ILE A 120 13.33 -0.26 -6.87
CA ILE A 120 14.66 -0.08 -6.29
C ILE A 120 15.61 0.56 -7.29
N ASN A 121 15.62 0.08 -8.54
CA ASN A 121 16.53 0.60 -9.56
C ASN A 121 15.92 1.77 -10.35
N HIS A 122 14.62 2.00 -10.24
CA HIS A 122 13.87 3.02 -10.99
C HIS A 122 13.98 2.84 -12.50
N GLU A 123 13.98 1.58 -12.95
CA GLU A 123 13.94 1.22 -14.35
C GLU A 123 12.50 1.28 -14.88
N ASP A 124 12.33 1.81 -16.08
CA ASP A 124 11.09 1.71 -16.83
C ASP A 124 10.98 0.32 -17.46
N LEU A 125 9.77 -0.23 -17.51
CA LEU A 125 9.48 -1.50 -18.16
C LEU A 125 8.66 -1.23 -19.42
N GLU A 126 8.81 -2.09 -20.42
CA GLU A 126 7.90 -2.09 -21.57
C GLU A 126 6.54 -2.66 -21.14
N ASP A 127 5.48 -2.03 -21.63
CA ASP A 127 4.11 -2.41 -21.25
C ASP A 127 3.75 -3.79 -21.79
N GLU A 128 3.38 -4.68 -20.87
CA GLU A 128 2.84 -6.00 -21.19
C GLU A 128 1.58 -6.20 -20.35
N GLU A 129 0.42 -6.34 -21.00
CA GLU A 129 -0.83 -6.60 -20.30
C GLU A 129 -1.33 -8.03 -20.53
N SER A 130 -1.89 -8.64 -19.49
CA SER A 130 -2.59 -9.92 -19.58
C SER A 130 -3.92 -9.88 -18.83
N MET A 131 -4.91 -10.66 -19.26
CA MET A 131 -6.20 -10.75 -18.55
C MET A 131 -6.03 -11.20 -17.09
N GLU A 132 -5.05 -12.08 -16.82
CA GLU A 132 -4.73 -12.53 -15.46
C GLU A 132 -4.23 -11.39 -14.57
N SER A 133 -3.39 -10.50 -15.10
CA SER A 133 -2.89 -9.33 -14.37
C SER A 133 -4.01 -8.35 -14.01
N GLN A 134 -4.99 -8.15 -14.90
CA GLN A 134 -6.16 -7.31 -14.62
C GLN A 134 -7.05 -7.91 -13.52
N GLU A 135 -7.26 -9.24 -13.52
CA GLU A 135 -7.99 -9.94 -12.46
C GLU A 135 -7.28 -9.79 -11.10
N ALA A 136 -5.94 -9.90 -11.09
CA ALA A 136 -5.12 -9.73 -9.91
C ALA A 136 -5.27 -8.31 -9.33
N VAL A 137 -5.14 -7.27 -10.18
CA VAL A 137 -5.30 -5.86 -9.77
C VAL A 137 -6.66 -5.61 -9.15
N GLU A 138 -7.74 -6.06 -9.80
CA GLU A 138 -9.09 -5.81 -9.30
C GLU A 138 -9.36 -6.59 -8.00
N SER A 139 -8.86 -7.81 -7.88
CA SER A 139 -8.98 -8.62 -6.65
C SER A 139 -8.26 -7.97 -5.48
N ILE A 140 -7.02 -7.51 -5.70
CA ILE A 140 -6.22 -6.79 -4.70
C ILE A 140 -6.93 -5.49 -4.29
N LYS A 141 -7.44 -4.72 -5.25
CA LYS A 141 -8.17 -3.47 -5.01
C LYS A 141 -9.42 -3.69 -4.16
N LYS A 142 -10.24 -4.71 -4.47
CA LYS A 142 -11.43 -5.07 -3.67
C LYS A 142 -11.05 -5.47 -2.25
N ALA A 143 -10.01 -6.29 -2.07
CA ALA A 143 -9.52 -6.67 -0.74
C ALA A 143 -9.03 -5.45 0.06
N ALA A 144 -8.25 -4.57 -0.58
CA ALA A 144 -7.76 -3.34 0.01
C ALA A 144 -8.89 -2.42 0.49
N GLN A 145 -9.95 -2.29 -0.32
CA GLN A 145 -11.15 -1.54 0.06
C GLN A 145 -11.86 -2.14 1.28
N LYS A 146 -12.03 -3.47 1.32
CA LYS A 146 -12.63 -4.18 2.45
C LYS A 146 -11.84 -3.96 3.74
N ILE A 147 -10.51 -4.05 3.69
CA ILE A 147 -9.62 -3.86 4.85
C ILE A 147 -9.52 -2.38 5.26
N GLY A 148 -9.71 -1.45 4.32
CA GLY A 148 -9.57 -0.02 4.53
C GLY A 148 -8.15 0.50 4.32
N VAL A 149 -7.44 0.00 3.32
CA VAL A 149 -6.05 0.39 3.01
C VAL A 149 -6.00 1.85 2.51
N PHE A 150 -5.49 2.76 3.34
CA PHE A 150 -5.53 4.22 3.08
C PHE A 150 -4.16 4.89 2.83
N LYS A 151 -3.05 4.19 3.08
CA LYS A 151 -1.67 4.68 2.91
C LYS A 151 -0.82 3.60 2.24
N ARG A 152 0.32 3.96 1.66
CA ARG A 152 1.32 3.05 1.06
C ARG A 152 2.71 3.44 1.65
N PRO A 153 3.56 2.49 2.07
CA PRO A 153 3.24 1.07 2.26
C PRO A 153 2.19 0.88 3.36
N TYR A 154 1.33 -0.12 3.21
CA TYR A 154 0.37 -0.53 4.24
C TYR A 154 0.79 -1.90 4.78
N ILE A 155 1.43 -1.92 5.95
CA ILE A 155 2.07 -3.11 6.49
C ILE A 155 1.12 -3.78 7.49
N LEU A 156 0.86 -5.08 7.27
CA LEU A 156 0.04 -5.93 8.11
C LEU A 156 0.91 -7.05 8.70
N ILE A 157 0.83 -7.21 10.02
CA ILE A 157 1.44 -8.32 10.76
C ILE A 157 0.36 -8.96 11.63
N ASN A 158 0.11 -10.26 11.46
CA ASN A 158 -0.97 -10.98 12.14
C ASN A 158 -2.33 -10.28 12.01
N GLY A 159 -2.63 -9.81 10.79
CA GLY A 159 -3.86 -9.08 10.47
C GLY A 159 -3.95 -7.68 11.05
N LYS A 160 -2.92 -7.13 11.70
CA LYS A 160 -2.95 -5.77 12.29
C LYS A 160 -2.06 -4.81 11.52
N VAL A 161 -2.58 -3.62 11.24
CA VAL A 161 -1.80 -2.51 10.66
C VAL A 161 -0.68 -2.06 11.60
N LYS A 162 0.48 -1.72 11.02
CA LYS A 162 1.64 -1.14 11.72
C LYS A 162 1.93 0.31 11.32
#